data_AF-A0A4Q5ZJW5-F1
#
_entry.id   AF-A0A4Q5ZJW5-F1
#
_cell.length_a   1.000
_cell.length_b   1.000
_cell.length_c   1.000
_cell.angle_alpha   90.00
_cell.angle_beta   90.00
_cell.angle_gamma   90.00
#
_symmetry.space_group_name_H-M   'P 1'
#
loop_
_entity.id
_entity.type
_entity.pdbx_description
1 polymer ?
#
loop_
_entity_poly.entity_id
_entity_poly.type
_entity_poly.pdbx_seq_one_letter_code
_entity_poly.pdbx_strand_id
1 'polypeptide(L)'
;MAFMKYQVLFCLLTVTLSIKSQPRIYLADLASMKTAVEKTASFKAQIKGEKRAAFNVLYKQLTADSTLTPGDYLYFHNLSRLIFPLRDNHLGFYQAPNEVPFMTSKSIDSFVDTKEFRDYPRTTLNIDSLKNVLSKKPVDSIEG
;
A
#
# COMPACT_ATOMS: atom_id res chain seq x y z
N MET A 1 -52.92 22.23 -51.56
CA MET A 1 -53.08 21.24 -50.48
C MET A 1 -51.73 21.12 -49.79
N ALA A 2 -51.57 21.72 -48.61
CA ALA A 2 -50.26 21.93 -47.98
C ALA A 2 -49.80 20.68 -47.22
N PHE A 3 -48.58 20.21 -47.50
CA PHE A 3 -47.95 19.09 -46.80
C PHE A 3 -47.35 19.58 -45.47
N MET A 4 -47.90 19.07 -44.36
CA MET A 4 -47.50 19.37 -43.00
C MET A 4 -46.22 18.58 -42.66
N LYS A 5 -45.12 19.28 -42.36
CA LYS A 5 -43.83 18.69 -41.98
C LYS A 5 -43.86 18.33 -40.50
N TYR A 6 -43.88 17.04 -40.17
CA TYR A 6 -43.71 16.57 -38.80
C TYR A 6 -42.21 16.54 -38.47
N GLN A 7 -41.76 17.44 -37.59
CA GLN A 7 -40.43 17.33 -36.98
C GLN A 7 -40.50 16.36 -35.81
N VAL A 8 -39.76 15.25 -35.92
CA VAL A 8 -39.55 14.30 -34.83
C VAL A 8 -38.57 14.92 -33.85
N LEU A 9 -39.06 15.38 -32.70
CA LEU A 9 -38.23 15.85 -31.59
C LEU A 9 -37.71 14.62 -30.82
N PHE A 10 -36.47 14.22 -31.13
CA PHE A 10 -35.77 13.16 -30.41
C PHE A 10 -35.16 13.74 -29.13
N CYS A 11 -35.91 13.73 -28.02
CA CYS A 11 -35.39 14.06 -26.70
C CYS A 11 -34.47 12.94 -26.21
N LEU A 12 -33.17 13.09 -26.43
CA LEU A 12 -32.13 12.27 -25.80
C LEU A 12 -32.06 12.61 -24.31
N LEU A 13 -32.82 11.86 -23.51
CA LEU A 13 -32.73 11.86 -22.06
C LEU A 13 -31.40 11.20 -21.66
N THR A 14 -30.34 12.00 -21.53
CA THR A 14 -29.05 11.53 -20.99
C THR A 14 -29.19 11.33 -19.50
N VAL A 15 -29.64 10.13 -19.11
CA VAL A 15 -29.53 9.64 -17.74
C VAL A 15 -28.04 9.56 -17.43
N THR A 16 -27.52 10.55 -16.72
CA THR A 16 -26.18 10.49 -16.14
C THR A 16 -26.23 9.48 -15.00
N LEU A 17 -25.95 8.22 -15.33
CA LEU A 17 -25.64 7.18 -14.36
C LEU A 17 -24.46 7.67 -13.52
N SER A 18 -24.76 8.18 -12.32
CA SER A 18 -23.74 8.42 -11.30
C SER A 18 -23.22 7.08 -10.84
N ILE A 19 -22.21 6.56 -11.53
CA ILE A 19 -21.44 5.41 -11.08
C ILE A 19 -20.82 5.83 -9.75
N LYS A 20 -21.35 5.33 -8.62
CA LYS A 20 -20.67 5.45 -7.34
C LYS A 20 -19.38 4.65 -7.46
N SER A 21 -18.28 5.32 -7.80
CA SER A 21 -16.93 4.76 -7.71
C SER A 21 -16.78 4.22 -6.28
N GLN A 22 -16.49 2.93 -6.16
CA GLN A 22 -16.16 2.33 -4.86
C GLN A 22 -15.10 3.22 -4.20
N PRO A 23 -15.25 3.57 -2.91
CA PRO A 23 -14.26 4.42 -2.25
C PRO A 23 -12.90 3.73 -2.42
N ARG A 24 -11.96 4.46 -3.01
CA ARG A 24 -10.56 4.01 -3.10
C ARG A 24 -9.97 4.13 -1.70
N ILE A 25 -10.36 3.22 -0.78
CA ILE A 25 -10.00 3.26 0.64
C ILE A 25 -8.49 3.42 0.78
N TYR A 26 -7.71 2.68 0.00
CA TYR A 26 -6.27 2.83 -0.08
C TYR A 26 -5.80 4.26 -0.38
N LEU A 27 -6.39 4.96 -1.36
CA LEU A 27 -5.99 6.34 -1.66
C LEU A 27 -6.42 7.33 -0.57
N ALA A 28 -7.57 7.08 0.07
CA ALA A 28 -8.02 7.88 1.20
C ALA A 28 -7.09 7.72 2.41
N ASP A 29 -6.67 6.48 2.69
CA ASP A 29 -5.71 6.17 3.75
C ASP A 29 -4.32 6.72 3.42
N LEU A 30 -3.87 6.63 2.18
CA LEU A 30 -2.60 7.21 1.73
C LEU A 30 -2.60 8.73 1.89
N ALA A 31 -3.70 9.41 1.54
CA ALA A 31 -3.85 10.85 1.75
C ALA A 31 -3.90 11.23 3.23
N SER A 32 -4.58 10.41 4.05
CA SER A 32 -4.64 10.58 5.51
C SER A 32 -3.26 10.39 6.14
N MET A 33 -2.53 9.36 5.71
CA MET A 33 -1.17 9.06 6.14
C MET A 33 -0.21 10.20 5.80
N LYS A 34 -0.24 10.72 4.55
CA LYS A 34 0.52 11.90 4.16
C LYS A 34 0.21 13.08 5.08
N THR A 35 -1.07 13.35 5.33
CA THR A 35 -1.50 14.45 6.19
C THR A 35 -1.02 14.30 7.62
N ALA A 36 -1.08 13.08 8.19
CA ALA A 36 -0.59 12.79 9.53
C ALA A 36 0.93 12.98 9.61
N VAL A 37 1.67 12.42 8.65
CA VAL A 37 3.13 12.51 8.56
C VAL A 37 3.59 13.97 8.44
N GLU A 38 2.96 14.78 7.58
CA GLU A 38 3.32 16.20 7.40
C GLU A 38 3.11 17.06 8.66
N LYS A 39 2.24 16.63 9.58
CA LYS A 39 1.98 17.33 10.84
C LYS A 39 3.02 17.03 11.91
N THR A 40 3.77 15.93 11.80
CA THR A 40 4.78 15.53 12.78
C THR A 40 5.93 16.55 12.88
N ALA A 41 6.53 16.64 14.06
CA ALA A 41 7.68 17.51 14.29
C ALA A 41 8.91 17.07 13.48
N SER A 42 9.17 15.76 13.43
CA SER A 42 10.27 15.16 12.65
C SER A 42 10.14 15.48 11.16
N PHE A 43 8.94 15.39 10.59
CA PHE A 43 8.73 15.78 9.20
C PHE A 43 9.06 17.27 8.96
N LYS A 44 8.51 18.16 9.78
CA LYS A 44 8.74 19.61 9.67
C LYS A 44 10.21 19.98 9.83
N ALA A 45 10.95 19.23 10.65
CA ALA A 45 12.38 19.45 10.86
C ALA A 45 13.24 18.92 9.69
N GLN A 46 12.92 17.73 9.18
CA GLN A 46 13.81 16.95 8.31
C GLN A 46 13.47 17.01 6.81
N ILE A 47 12.19 17.19 6.45
CA ILE A 47 11.71 17.08 5.06
C ILE A 47 11.53 18.46 4.44
N LYS A 48 12.64 19.02 3.94
CA LYS A 48 12.73 20.35 3.30
C LYS A 48 13.50 20.25 1.97
N GLY A 49 13.40 21.28 1.12
CA GLY A 49 14.16 21.37 -0.14
C GLY A 49 13.99 20.13 -1.02
N GLU A 50 15.09 19.53 -1.44
CA GLU A 50 15.10 18.32 -2.27
C GLU A 50 14.38 17.13 -1.61
N LYS A 51 14.49 16.95 -0.29
CA LYS A 51 13.76 15.89 0.42
C LYS A 51 12.24 16.07 0.33
N ARG A 52 11.77 17.32 0.33
CA ARG A 52 10.34 17.65 0.14
C ARG A 52 9.90 17.31 -1.29
N ALA A 53 10.73 17.62 -2.29
CA ALA A 53 10.46 17.25 -3.68
C ALA A 53 10.41 15.71 -3.84
N ALA A 54 11.39 15.00 -3.30
CA ALA A 54 11.44 13.53 -3.32
C ALA A 54 10.23 12.90 -2.61
N PHE A 55 9.83 13.41 -1.44
CA PHE A 55 8.63 12.96 -0.74
C PHE A 55 7.35 13.15 -1.57
N ASN A 56 7.20 14.28 -2.25
CA ASN A 56 6.07 14.53 -3.14
C ASN A 56 6.06 13.61 -4.37
N VAL A 57 7.23 13.30 -4.93
CA VAL A 57 7.38 12.33 -6.02
C VAL A 57 6.98 10.94 -5.55
N LEU A 58 7.47 10.50 -4.39
CA LEU A 58 7.08 9.23 -3.78
C LEU A 58 5.56 9.12 -3.60
N TYR A 59 4.93 10.17 -3.04
CA TYR A 59 3.48 10.19 -2.88
C TYR A 59 2.75 10.04 -4.22
N LYS A 60 3.19 10.78 -5.26
CA LYS A 60 2.61 10.67 -6.60
C LYS A 60 2.76 9.26 -7.19
N GLN A 61 3.93 8.64 -7.03
CA GLN A 61 4.16 7.26 -7.46
C GLN A 61 3.20 6.30 -6.75
N LEU A 62 3.08 6.40 -5.43
CA LEU A 62 2.18 5.55 -4.63
C LEU A 62 0.69 5.74 -4.99
N THR A 63 0.29 6.92 -5.44
CA THR A 63 -1.07 7.18 -5.95
C THR A 63 -1.29 6.68 -7.39
N ALA A 64 -0.22 6.53 -8.19
CA ALA A 64 -0.29 6.10 -9.57
C ALA A 64 -0.18 4.57 -9.70
N ASP A 65 0.69 3.95 -8.89
CA ASP A 65 0.96 2.51 -8.85
C ASP A 65 -0.13 1.71 -8.12
N SER A 66 -1.16 2.38 -7.59
CA SER A 66 -2.20 1.74 -6.80
C SER A 66 -3.15 0.94 -7.70
N THR A 67 -2.97 -0.38 -7.71
CA THR A 67 -4.05 -1.32 -8.05
C THR A 67 -5.26 -1.03 -7.16
N LEU A 68 -6.49 -1.16 -7.68
CA LEU A 68 -7.73 -0.79 -6.96
C LEU A 68 -7.88 -1.48 -5.59
N THR A 69 -7.19 -2.60 -5.37
CA THR A 69 -7.17 -3.39 -4.13
C THR A 69 -5.80 -4.09 -3.96
N PRO A 70 -4.78 -3.43 -3.38
CA PRO A 70 -3.53 -4.12 -3.06
C PRO A 70 -3.80 -5.16 -1.96
N GLY A 71 -3.11 -6.31 -2.00
CA GLY A 71 -3.16 -7.28 -0.89
C GLY A 71 -2.61 -6.68 0.40
N ASP A 72 -3.02 -7.22 1.55
CA ASP A 72 -2.75 -6.66 2.89
C ASP A 72 -1.29 -6.24 3.13
N TYR A 73 -0.34 -7.08 2.74
CA TYR A 73 1.09 -6.76 2.85
C TYR A 73 1.46 -5.50 2.04
N LEU A 74 1.11 -5.48 0.75
CA LEU A 74 1.45 -4.37 -0.14
C LEU A 74 0.73 -3.08 0.28
N TYR A 75 -0.50 -3.22 0.80
CA TYR A 75 -1.25 -2.12 1.39
C TYR A 75 -0.45 -1.46 2.52
N PHE A 76 -0.08 -2.24 3.55
CA PHE A 76 0.66 -1.74 4.69
C PHE A 76 2.04 -1.19 4.31
N HIS A 77 2.78 -1.95 3.49
CA HIS A 77 4.11 -1.56 3.00
C HIS A 77 4.06 -0.22 2.25
N ASN A 78 3.07 0.00 1.39
CA ASN A 78 2.99 1.26 0.65
C ASN A 78 2.68 2.46 1.56
N LEU A 79 1.84 2.29 2.58
CA LEU A 79 1.63 3.34 3.58
C LEU A 79 2.90 3.62 4.38
N SER A 80 3.64 2.57 4.77
CA SER A 80 4.87 2.70 5.55
C SER A 80 5.99 3.41 4.78
N ARG A 81 5.99 3.35 3.44
CA ARG A 81 6.98 4.09 2.63
C ARG A 81 6.94 5.60 2.87
N LEU A 82 5.81 6.17 3.29
CA LEU A 82 5.73 7.60 3.63
C LEU A 82 6.48 7.97 4.92
N ILE A 83 6.76 7.01 5.81
CA ILE A 83 7.48 7.27 7.07
C ILE A 83 8.97 6.97 6.98
N PHE A 84 9.41 6.08 6.08
CA PHE A 84 10.83 5.70 5.95
C PHE A 84 11.81 6.87 5.74
N PRO A 85 11.45 7.97 5.06
CA PRO A 85 12.34 9.13 4.94
C PRO A 85 12.59 9.88 6.26
N LEU A 86 11.79 9.61 7.30
CA LEU A 86 11.92 10.22 8.63
C LEU A 86 12.87 9.42 9.50
N ARG A 87 13.89 10.08 10.02
CA ARG A 87 14.78 9.53 11.05
C ARG A 87 14.22 9.88 12.42
N ASP A 88 13.17 9.18 12.82
CA ASP A 88 12.45 9.39 14.08
C ASP A 88 12.24 8.03 14.77
N ASN A 89 12.96 7.79 15.86
CA ASN A 89 12.88 6.56 16.65
C ASN A 89 11.66 6.52 17.59
N HIS A 90 10.91 7.62 17.70
CA HIS A 90 9.69 7.69 18.50
C HIS A 90 8.43 7.50 17.64
N LEU A 91 8.57 7.49 16.31
CA LEU A 91 7.47 7.25 15.39
C LEU A 91 7.33 5.75 15.12
N GLY A 92 6.23 5.17 15.61
CA GLY A 92 5.81 3.82 15.28
C GLY A 92 4.65 3.81 14.27
N PHE A 93 4.71 2.91 13.30
CA PHE A 93 3.58 2.59 12.43
C PHE A 93 3.46 1.07 12.35
N TYR A 94 2.33 0.55 12.80
CA TYR A 94 2.10 -0.90 12.93
C TYR A 94 0.69 -1.24 12.45
N GLN A 95 0.54 -2.45 11.94
CA GLN A 95 -0.74 -3.07 11.65
C GLN A 95 -1.13 -3.94 12.86
N ALA A 96 -2.38 -3.85 13.30
CA ALA A 96 -2.88 -4.75 14.33
C ALA A 96 -2.85 -6.20 13.81
N PRO A 97 -2.35 -7.16 14.61
CA PRO A 97 -2.32 -8.55 14.17
C PRO A 97 -3.75 -9.09 14.04
N ASN A 98 -4.00 -9.84 12.98
CA ASN A 98 -5.19 -10.68 12.88
C ASN A 98 -4.83 -12.07 13.43
N GLU A 99 -5.29 -12.38 14.64
CA GLU A 99 -4.93 -13.62 15.34
C GLU A 99 -5.75 -14.82 14.88
N VAL A 100 -6.88 -14.60 14.20
CA VAL A 100 -7.84 -15.66 13.81
C VAL A 100 -7.17 -16.81 13.04
N PRO A 101 -6.28 -16.58 12.06
CA PRO A 101 -5.63 -17.67 11.33
C PRO A 101 -4.69 -18.51 12.21
N PHE A 102 -4.27 -18.02 13.37
CA PHE A 102 -3.19 -18.60 14.18
C PHE A 102 -3.68 -19.27 15.47
N MET A 103 -4.99 -19.46 15.63
CA MET A 103 -5.57 -20.00 16.88
C MET A 103 -5.52 -21.53 16.99
N THR A 104 -5.47 -22.27 15.87
CA THR A 104 -5.51 -23.74 15.85
C THR A 104 -4.59 -24.31 14.77
N SER A 105 -4.16 -25.57 14.89
CA SER A 105 -3.39 -26.24 13.81
C SER A 105 -4.14 -26.17 12.47
N LYS A 106 -5.44 -26.48 12.47
CA LYS A 106 -6.27 -26.43 11.26
C LYS A 106 -6.34 -25.04 10.63
N SER A 107 -6.46 -23.98 11.43
CA SER A 107 -6.49 -22.60 10.92
C SER A 107 -5.14 -22.17 10.36
N ILE A 108 -4.04 -22.61 10.99
CA ILE A 108 -2.67 -22.36 10.51
C ILE A 108 -2.46 -23.07 9.17
N ASP A 109 -2.82 -24.36 9.08
CA ASP A 109 -2.68 -25.13 7.85
C ASP A 109 -3.48 -24.49 6.71
N SER A 110 -4.70 -24.03 7.03
CA SER A 110 -5.55 -23.30 6.07
C SER A 110 -4.95 -21.96 5.64
N PHE A 111 -4.24 -21.26 6.54
CA PHE A 111 -3.60 -19.98 6.23
C PHE A 111 -2.45 -20.13 5.22
N VAL A 112 -1.68 -21.22 5.30
CA VAL A 112 -0.57 -21.49 4.36
C VAL A 112 -1.04 -21.58 2.90
N ASP A 113 -2.30 -21.98 2.70
CA ASP A 113 -2.91 -22.09 1.37
C ASP A 113 -3.59 -20.78 0.89
N THR A 114 -3.52 -19.70 1.66
CA THR A 114 -4.13 -18.41 1.29
C THR A 114 -3.31 -17.65 0.25
N LYS A 115 -3.96 -16.72 -0.46
CA LYS A 115 -3.27 -15.82 -1.39
C LYS A 115 -2.37 -14.86 -0.61
N GLU A 116 -2.86 -14.40 0.53
CA GLU A 116 -2.18 -13.53 1.47
C GLU A 116 -0.83 -14.15 1.84
N PHE A 117 -0.79 -15.39 2.33
CA PHE A 117 0.46 -16.07 2.67
C PHE A 117 1.41 -16.26 1.47
N ARG A 118 0.88 -16.40 0.25
CA ARG A 118 1.68 -16.49 -0.98
C ARG A 118 2.27 -15.16 -1.45
N ASP A 119 1.57 -14.07 -1.20
CA ASP A 119 1.98 -12.73 -1.61
C ASP A 119 3.01 -12.09 -0.66
N TYR A 120 3.13 -12.59 0.57
CA TYR A 120 4.17 -12.15 1.49
C TYR A 120 5.57 -12.44 0.93
N PRO A 121 6.55 -11.52 1.11
CA PRO A 121 7.93 -11.78 0.69
C PRO A 121 8.47 -13.06 1.33
N ARG A 122 9.07 -13.93 0.51
CA ARG A 122 9.69 -15.18 0.96
C ARG A 122 11.16 -15.18 0.59
N THR A 123 11.99 -15.72 1.48
CA THR A 123 13.38 -16.02 1.15
C THR A 123 13.48 -17.42 0.56
N THR A 124 14.30 -17.58 -0.48
CA THR A 124 14.69 -18.90 -1.01
C THR A 124 15.85 -19.52 -0.22
N LEU A 125 16.39 -18.78 0.77
CA LEU A 125 17.45 -19.27 1.63
C LEU A 125 16.90 -20.40 2.50
N ASN A 126 17.42 -21.61 2.25
CA ASN A 126 17.26 -22.73 3.15
C ASN A 126 18.00 -22.41 4.46
N ILE A 127 17.32 -22.50 5.60
CA ILE A 127 17.90 -22.23 6.93
C ILE A 127 19.10 -23.15 7.21
N ASP A 128 19.06 -24.39 6.75
CA ASP A 128 20.19 -25.33 6.86
C ASP A 128 21.40 -24.86 6.02
N SER A 129 21.13 -24.20 4.90
CA SER A 129 22.16 -23.54 4.08
C SER A 129 22.66 -22.25 4.72
N LEU A 130 21.82 -21.53 5.49
CA LEU A 130 22.22 -20.28 6.14
C LEU A 130 23.33 -20.52 7.16
N LYS A 131 23.21 -21.57 7.99
CA LYS A 131 24.26 -21.95 8.94
C LYS A 131 25.59 -22.26 8.23
N ASN A 132 25.52 -22.98 7.11
CA ASN A 132 26.70 -23.29 6.30
C ASN A 132 27.31 -22.04 5.65
N VAL A 133 26.50 -21.12 5.15
CA VAL A 133 26.96 -19.86 4.55
C VAL A 133 27.60 -18.96 5.61
N LEU A 134 26.96 -18.82 6.77
CA LEU A 134 27.48 -18.01 7.88
C LEU A 134 28.76 -18.61 8.48
N SER A 135 28.88 -19.94 8.55
CA SER A 135 30.11 -20.59 9.04
C SER A 135 31.36 -20.31 8.19
N LYS A 136 31.16 -19.90 6.93
CA LYS A 136 32.24 -19.56 5.99
C LYS A 136 32.57 -18.06 6.00
N LYS A 137 31.78 -17.23 6.71
CA LYS A 137 32.04 -15.81 6.82
C LYS A 137 33.03 -15.54 7.99
N PRO A 138 33.93 -14.56 7.85
CA PRO A 138 34.76 -14.08 8.95
C PRO A 138 33.91 -13.60 10.13
N VAL A 139 34.38 -13.86 11.36
CA VAL A 139 33.66 -13.53 12.61
C VAL A 139 33.50 -12.01 12.79
N ASP A 140 34.35 -11.23 12.12
CA ASP A 140 34.40 -9.77 12.11
C ASP A 140 33.65 -9.15 10.91
N SER A 141 32.97 -9.95 10.09
CA SER A 141 32.08 -9.45 9.04
C SER A 141 30.88 -8.73 9.66
N ILE A 142 30.77 -7.43 9.37
CA ILE A 142 29.79 -6.50 9.99
C ILE A 142 28.33 -6.84 9.61
N GLU A 143 28.12 -7.68 8.60
CA GLU A 143 26.78 -8.16 8.23
C GLU A 143 26.49 -9.50 8.90
N GLY A 144 25.69 -9.44 9.97
CA GLY A 144 24.89 -10.55 10.48
C GLY A 144 23.66 -10.79 9.61
#